data_AF-A0A6B9VL35-F1
#
_entry.id   AF-A0A6B9VL35-F1
#
_cell.length_a   1.000
_cell.length_b   1.000
_cell.length_c   1.000
_cell.angle_alpha   90.00
_cell.angle_beta   90.00
_cell.angle_gamma   90.00
#
_symmetry.space_group_name_H-M   'P 1'
#
loop_
_entity.id
_entity.type
_entity.pdbx_description
1 polymer ?
#
loop_
_entity_poly.entity_id
_entity_poly.type
_entity_poly.pdbx_seq_one_letter_code
_entity_poly.pdbx_strand_id
1 'polypeptide(L)'
;AEIEGEMGDTHVGLQARLMSQALRKLSGEINKTKTIAIFINQIREKVGVMFGNPETTPGGRALKFYSTIRMEIRRGEQLKNGTNVIGNRAKIKVVKNKVAPPFRKAEVDIMYGEGISKTGELLDMAVEKDLVNKSGAWYSYGNERIGQGRENAKQWFADHE
;
A
#
# COMPACT_ATOMS: atom_id res chain seq x y z
N ALA A 1 31.46 -0.80 -10.42
CA ALA A 1 31.35 0.68 -10.37
C ALA A 1 30.95 1.18 -8.98
N GLU A 2 29.70 1.06 -8.50
CA GLU A 2 29.35 1.47 -7.13
C GLU A 2 29.73 0.43 -6.07
N ILE A 3 29.49 -0.86 -6.35
CA ILE A 3 29.81 -1.98 -5.42
C ILE A 3 31.33 -2.25 -5.33
N GLU A 4 32.08 -1.89 -6.37
CA GLU A 4 33.52 -2.13 -6.49
C GLU A 4 34.35 -0.88 -6.17
N GLY A 5 33.70 0.26 -5.90
CA GLY A 5 34.36 1.53 -5.57
C GLY A 5 34.59 1.67 -4.06
N GLU A 6 35.41 2.65 -3.67
CA GLU A 6 35.66 2.94 -2.26
C GLU A 6 34.54 3.79 -1.65
N MET A 7 34.31 3.65 -0.34
CA MET A 7 33.37 4.52 0.38
C MET A 7 33.84 5.97 0.31
N GLY A 8 33.15 6.80 -0.46
CA GLY A 8 33.52 8.20 -0.70
C GLY A 8 33.62 8.56 -2.18
N ASP A 9 33.67 7.58 -3.07
CA ASP A 9 33.70 7.82 -4.51
C ASP A 9 32.40 8.46 -5.01
N THR A 10 32.55 9.63 -5.64
CA THR A 10 31.43 10.44 -6.10
C THR A 10 30.81 9.90 -7.39
N HIS A 11 29.82 9.03 -7.24
CA HIS A 11 29.03 8.52 -8.36
C HIS A 11 27.73 9.32 -8.54
N VAL A 12 27.84 10.58 -8.98
CA VAL A 12 26.68 11.47 -9.11
C VAL A 12 25.69 10.93 -10.15
N GLY A 13 24.52 10.49 -9.67
CA GLY A 13 23.40 10.12 -10.52
C GLY A 13 23.54 8.79 -11.29
N LEU A 14 24.54 7.95 -10.95
CA LEU A 14 24.77 6.67 -11.61
C LEU A 14 23.51 5.78 -11.58
N GLN A 15 22.90 5.62 -10.40
CA GLN A 15 21.67 4.85 -10.22
C GLN A 15 20.49 5.40 -11.04
N ALA A 16 20.34 6.73 -11.13
CA ALA A 16 19.27 7.35 -11.90
C ALA A 16 19.43 7.11 -13.41
N ARG A 17 20.68 7.11 -13.91
CA ARG A 17 21.00 6.79 -15.31
C ARG A 17 20.75 5.31 -15.61
N LEU A 18 21.21 4.42 -14.73
CA LEU A 18 20.99 2.98 -14.83
C LEU A 18 19.48 2.67 -14.90
N MET A 19 18.69 3.23 -13.98
CA MET A 19 17.24 3.03 -13.94
C MET A 19 16.54 3.51 -15.22
N SER A 20 16.98 4.63 -15.77
CA SER A 20 16.43 5.17 -17.03
C SER A 20 16.71 4.24 -18.21
N GLN A 21 17.91 3.67 -18.29
CA GLN A 21 18.29 2.71 -19.33
C GLN A 21 17.57 1.36 -19.15
N ALA A 22 17.54 0.84 -17.92
CA ALA A 22 16.89 -0.41 -17.59
C ALA A 22 15.40 -0.38 -17.91
N LEU A 23 14.67 0.64 -17.43
CA LEU A 23 13.22 0.76 -17.68
C LEU A 23 12.88 0.94 -19.15
N ARG A 24 13.74 1.61 -19.93
CA ARG A 24 13.54 1.73 -21.39
C ARG A 24 13.58 0.38 -22.09
N LYS A 25 14.49 -0.52 -21.69
CA LYS A 25 14.57 -1.89 -22.23
C LYS A 25 13.44 -2.78 -21.70
N LEU A 26 13.24 -2.75 -20.37
CA LEU A 26 12.28 -3.61 -19.69
C LEU A 26 10.83 -3.32 -20.08
N SER A 27 10.46 -2.05 -20.32
CA SER A 27 9.07 -1.69 -20.62
C SER A 27 8.53 -2.38 -21.87
N GLY A 28 9.37 -2.62 -22.89
CA GLY A 28 8.96 -3.32 -24.09
C GLY A 28 8.72 -4.81 -23.83
N GLU A 29 9.66 -5.46 -23.13
CA GLU A 29 9.60 -6.90 -22.84
C GLU A 29 8.51 -7.25 -21.82
N ILE A 30 8.29 -6.43 -20.80
CA ILE A 30 7.21 -6.59 -19.81
C ILE A 30 5.85 -6.63 -20.51
N ASN A 31 5.63 -5.75 -21.50
CA ASN A 31 4.37 -5.70 -22.24
C ASN A 31 4.17 -6.93 -23.13
N LYS A 32 5.23 -7.40 -23.82
CA LYS A 32 5.16 -8.60 -24.68
C LYS A 32 4.89 -9.87 -23.88
N THR A 33 5.55 -10.00 -22.72
CA THR A 33 5.46 -11.19 -21.85
C THR A 33 4.25 -11.16 -20.92
N LYS A 34 3.45 -10.08 -20.93
CA LYS A 34 2.31 -9.87 -20.02
C LYS A 34 2.67 -10.04 -18.54
N THR A 35 3.90 -9.67 -18.18
CA THR A 35 4.40 -9.79 -16.80
C THR A 35 4.08 -8.53 -16.00
N ILE A 36 3.82 -8.67 -14.69
CA ILE A 36 3.69 -7.53 -13.78
C ILE A 36 5.01 -7.35 -13.03
N ALA A 37 5.64 -6.19 -13.19
CA ALA A 37 6.83 -5.82 -12.43
C ALA A 37 6.45 -4.86 -11.28
N ILE A 38 6.75 -5.26 -10.05
CA ILE A 38 6.49 -4.47 -8.84
C ILE A 38 7.82 -3.95 -8.31
N PHE A 39 7.91 -2.62 -8.18
CA PHE A 39 9.07 -1.95 -7.61
C PHE A 39 8.71 -1.38 -6.24
N ILE A 40 9.36 -1.87 -5.19
CA ILE A 40 9.25 -1.31 -3.83
C ILE A 40 10.29 -0.19 -3.72
N ASN A 41 9.86 0.97 -3.25
CA ASN A 41 10.75 2.11 -3.09
C ASN A 41 10.56 2.79 -1.74
N GLN A 42 11.65 3.33 -1.21
CA GLN A 42 11.65 4.02 0.08
C GLN A 42 11.48 5.53 -0.12
N ILE A 43 10.94 6.18 0.89
CA ILE A 43 10.89 7.64 0.95
C ILE A 43 12.24 8.14 1.50
N ARG A 44 12.72 9.24 0.93
CA ARG A 44 13.87 10.02 1.38
C ARG A 44 13.46 11.48 1.43
N GLU A 45 14.11 12.26 2.27
CA GLU A 45 13.92 13.71 2.28
C GLU A 45 14.98 14.37 1.41
N LYS A 46 14.55 15.32 0.57
CA LYS A 46 15.47 16.12 -0.23
C LYS A 46 15.90 17.34 0.59
N VAL A 47 17.17 17.38 0.96
CA VAL A 47 17.78 18.53 1.64
C VAL A 47 17.72 19.77 0.74
N GLY A 48 17.35 20.93 1.30
CA GLY A 48 17.35 22.21 0.60
C GLY A 48 16.04 22.60 -0.11
N VAL A 49 14.93 21.88 0.13
CA VAL A 49 13.60 22.29 -0.37
C VAL A 49 12.98 23.31 0.58
N MET A 50 12.88 24.57 0.15
CA MET A 50 12.28 25.65 0.95
C MET A 50 10.75 25.73 0.84
N PHE A 51 10.14 25.09 -0.18
CA PHE A 51 8.69 25.10 -0.41
C PHE A 51 8.22 23.81 -1.09
N GLY A 52 7.07 23.26 -0.65
CA GLY A 52 6.47 22.03 -1.19
C GLY A 52 6.77 20.76 -0.38
N ASN A 53 6.38 19.59 -0.90
CA ASN A 53 6.64 18.30 -0.24
C ASN A 53 8.12 17.91 -0.38
N PRO A 54 8.90 17.77 0.72
CA PRO A 54 10.32 17.41 0.69
C PRO A 54 10.55 15.93 0.36
N GLU A 55 9.49 15.10 0.36
CA GLU A 55 9.58 13.68 0.09
C GLU A 55 9.96 13.37 -1.37
N THR A 56 11.01 12.60 -1.52
CA THR A 56 11.48 12.07 -2.80
C THR A 56 11.72 10.56 -2.71
N THR A 57 11.84 9.93 -3.87
CA THR A 57 12.15 8.50 -4.00
C THR A 57 13.49 8.34 -4.70
N PRO A 58 14.36 7.41 -4.28
CA PRO A 58 15.63 7.16 -4.94
C PRO A 58 15.43 6.55 -6.33
N GLY A 59 16.51 6.52 -7.14
CA GLY A 59 16.47 6.01 -8.52
C GLY A 59 16.05 7.03 -9.58
N GLY A 60 16.01 8.32 -9.24
CA GLY A 60 15.71 9.40 -10.17
C GLY A 60 14.22 9.50 -10.57
N ARG A 61 13.94 10.03 -11.76
CA ARG A 61 12.57 10.30 -12.23
C ARG A 61 11.98 9.21 -13.13
N ALA A 62 12.81 8.34 -13.71
CA ALA A 62 12.38 7.38 -14.72
C ALA A 62 11.23 6.48 -14.24
N LEU A 63 11.36 5.89 -13.05
CA LEU A 63 10.33 5.02 -12.48
C LEU A 63 8.97 5.74 -12.37
N LYS A 64 8.97 7.04 -12.00
CA LYS A 64 7.75 7.83 -11.90
C LYS A 64 7.01 7.97 -13.23
N PHE A 65 7.71 7.96 -14.37
CA PHE A 65 7.12 8.09 -15.70
C PHE A 65 6.69 6.74 -16.28
N TYR A 66 7.54 5.73 -16.17
CA TYR A 66 7.29 4.38 -16.70
C TYR A 66 6.23 3.63 -15.91
N SER A 67 6.10 3.84 -14.60
CA SER A 67 5.07 3.19 -13.78
C SER A 67 3.64 3.49 -14.28
N THR A 68 2.85 2.45 -14.50
CA THR A 68 1.40 2.55 -14.82
C THR A 68 0.59 2.94 -13.58
N ILE A 69 0.89 2.30 -12.45
CA ILE A 69 0.26 2.55 -11.15
C ILE A 69 1.35 2.93 -10.16
N ARG A 70 1.10 3.93 -9.31
CA ARG A 70 1.94 4.24 -8.15
C ARG A 70 1.06 4.31 -6.92
N MET A 71 1.46 3.54 -5.92
CA MET A 71 0.80 3.48 -4.62
C MET A 71 1.76 4.02 -3.57
N GLU A 72 1.24 4.86 -2.71
CA GLU A 72 1.91 5.35 -1.53
C GLU A 72 1.25 4.68 -0.33
N ILE A 73 2.03 3.92 0.43
CA ILE A 73 1.54 3.19 1.60
C ILE A 73 2.09 3.89 2.83
N ARG A 74 1.20 4.31 3.73
CA ARG A 74 1.56 4.86 5.04
C ARG A 74 0.99 3.99 6.14
N ARG A 75 1.81 3.76 7.17
CA ARG A 75 1.33 3.18 8.42
C ARG A 75 0.41 4.18 9.11
N GLY A 76 -0.78 3.73 9.46
CA GLY A 76 -1.78 4.46 10.24
C GLY A 76 -1.79 3.98 11.70
N GLU A 77 -2.99 3.83 12.24
CA GLU A 77 -3.23 3.49 13.65
C GLU A 77 -2.81 2.06 13.99
N GLN A 78 -2.37 1.86 15.24
CA GLN A 78 -2.06 0.53 15.75
C GLN A 78 -3.35 -0.16 16.17
N LEU A 79 -3.56 -1.38 15.67
CA LEU A 79 -4.66 -2.23 16.08
C LEU A 79 -4.26 -2.92 17.38
N LYS A 80 -5.09 -2.80 18.41
CA LYS A 80 -4.85 -3.39 19.73
C LYS A 80 -6.00 -4.29 20.14
N ASN A 81 -5.68 -5.43 20.75
CA ASN A 81 -6.62 -6.25 21.49
C ASN A 81 -6.24 -6.19 22.97
N GLY A 82 -6.99 -5.41 23.76
CA GLY A 82 -6.61 -5.07 25.13
C GLY A 82 -5.27 -4.32 25.18
N THR A 83 -4.26 -4.92 25.81
CA THR A 83 -2.91 -4.37 25.92
C THR A 83 -1.98 -4.75 24.76
N ASN A 84 -2.32 -5.77 23.98
CA ASN A 84 -1.44 -6.31 22.95
C ASN A 84 -1.69 -5.62 21.59
N VAL A 85 -0.61 -5.25 20.91
CA VAL A 85 -0.67 -4.71 19.54
C VAL A 85 -0.71 -5.89 18.56
N ILE A 86 -1.85 -6.05 17.89
CA ILE A 86 -2.13 -7.18 16.98
C ILE A 86 -1.82 -6.85 15.51
N GLY A 87 -1.66 -5.57 15.17
CA GLY A 87 -1.39 -5.15 13.80
C GLY A 87 -1.40 -3.63 13.62
N ASN A 88 -1.44 -3.19 12.37
CA ASN A 88 -1.61 -1.78 12.02
C ASN A 88 -2.61 -1.61 10.90
N ARG A 89 -3.36 -0.52 10.96
CA ARG A 89 -4.08 0.01 9.80
C ARG A 89 -3.08 0.64 8.85
N ALA A 90 -3.13 0.31 7.57
CA ALA A 90 -2.33 0.92 6.53
C ALA A 90 -3.23 1.72 5.58
N LYS A 91 -2.80 2.95 5.26
CA LYS A 91 -3.48 3.83 4.30
C LYS A 91 -2.72 3.77 2.99
N ILE A 92 -3.41 3.35 1.94
CA ILE A 92 -2.87 3.21 0.59
C ILE A 92 -3.50 4.29 -0.28
N LYS A 93 -2.68 5.19 -0.82
CA LYS A 93 -3.10 6.24 -1.74
C LYS A 93 -2.58 5.95 -3.14
N VAL A 94 -3.47 5.92 -4.12
CA VAL A 94 -3.08 5.78 -5.53
C VAL A 94 -2.67 7.14 -6.08
N VAL A 95 -1.37 7.45 -6.04
CA VAL A 95 -0.84 8.76 -6.48
C VAL A 95 -0.70 8.88 -7.99
N LYS A 96 -0.68 7.75 -8.71
CA LYS A 96 -0.70 7.71 -10.18
C LYS A 96 -1.48 6.49 -10.64
N ASN A 97 -2.35 6.67 -11.62
CA ASN A 97 -3.07 5.59 -12.28
C ASN A 97 -3.25 5.94 -13.75
N LYS A 98 -2.81 5.06 -14.67
CA LYS A 98 -2.99 5.22 -16.13
C LYS A 98 -4.16 4.41 -16.70
N VAL A 99 -4.81 3.57 -15.90
CA VAL A 99 -5.88 2.66 -16.36
C VAL A 99 -7.26 2.99 -15.78
N ALA A 100 -7.30 3.73 -14.68
CA ALA A 100 -8.53 4.18 -14.04
C ALA A 100 -8.31 5.54 -13.34
N PRO A 101 -9.36 6.19 -12.79
CA PRO A 101 -9.20 7.47 -12.09
C PRO A 101 -8.18 7.40 -10.93
N PRO A 102 -7.20 8.33 -10.88
CA PRO A 102 -6.21 8.38 -9.80
C PRO A 102 -6.78 8.99 -8.51
N PHE A 103 -5.95 9.03 -7.45
CA PHE A 103 -6.21 9.67 -6.15
C PHE A 103 -7.24 9.02 -5.24
N ARG A 104 -7.71 7.82 -5.59
CA ARG A 104 -8.45 6.97 -4.66
C ARG A 104 -7.57 6.54 -3.49
N LYS A 105 -8.21 6.33 -2.35
CA LYS A 105 -7.59 5.84 -1.10
C LYS A 105 -8.23 4.51 -0.74
N ALA A 106 -7.44 3.63 -0.16
CA ALA A 106 -7.89 2.40 0.48
C ALA A 106 -7.29 2.34 1.87
N GLU A 107 -8.07 1.89 2.85
CA GLU A 107 -7.59 1.62 4.20
C GLU A 107 -7.69 0.11 4.43
N VAL A 108 -6.59 -0.50 4.85
CA VAL A 108 -6.47 -1.96 4.99
C VAL A 108 -5.87 -2.31 6.33
N ASP A 109 -6.27 -3.44 6.90
CA ASP A 109 -5.71 -3.94 8.16
C ASP A 109 -4.59 -4.93 7.89
N ILE A 110 -3.38 -4.61 8.37
CA ILE A 110 -2.22 -5.51 8.33
C ILE A 110 -2.03 -6.11 9.71
N MET A 111 -2.43 -7.37 9.86
CA MET A 111 -2.28 -8.18 11.06
C MET A 111 -0.87 -8.81 11.08
N TYR A 112 -0.21 -8.78 12.23
CA TYR A 112 1.11 -9.40 12.35
C TYR A 112 1.01 -10.93 12.29
N GLY A 113 1.80 -11.57 11.44
CA GLY A 113 1.79 -13.02 11.24
C GLY A 113 0.78 -13.54 10.22
N GLU A 114 -0.26 -12.78 9.92
CA GLU A 114 -1.32 -13.18 8.97
C GLU A 114 -1.33 -12.35 7.68
N GLY A 115 -0.87 -11.10 7.72
CA GLY A 115 -0.89 -10.20 6.57
C GLY A 115 -2.18 -9.39 6.47
N ILE A 116 -2.70 -9.19 5.27
CA ILE A 116 -3.89 -8.36 5.05
C ILE A 116 -5.14 -9.11 5.49
N SER A 117 -5.91 -8.53 6.41
CA SER A 117 -7.14 -9.13 6.95
C SER A 117 -8.31 -8.98 5.97
N LYS A 118 -8.50 -9.99 5.11
CA LYS A 118 -9.61 -10.08 4.12
C LYS A 118 -10.99 -9.97 4.77
N THR A 119 -11.23 -10.65 5.89
CA THR A 119 -12.51 -10.62 6.61
C THR A 119 -12.82 -9.25 7.20
N GLY A 120 -11.80 -8.57 7.73
CA GLY A 120 -11.92 -7.19 8.22
C GLY A 120 -12.31 -6.20 7.12
N GLU A 121 -11.67 -6.29 5.95
CA GLU A 121 -12.04 -5.44 4.79
C GLU A 121 -13.44 -5.77 4.27
N LEU A 122 -13.80 -7.05 4.21
CA LEU A 122 -15.13 -7.46 3.79
C LEU A 122 -16.22 -6.90 4.69
N LEU A 123 -16.04 -6.98 6.01
CA LEU A 123 -16.96 -6.40 6.98
C LEU A 123 -17.08 -4.88 6.81
N ASP A 124 -15.96 -4.16 6.68
CA ASP A 124 -15.98 -2.71 6.51
C ASP A 124 -16.71 -2.30 5.22
N MET A 125 -16.45 -2.99 4.11
CA MET A 125 -17.15 -2.76 2.84
C MET A 125 -18.64 -3.13 2.91
N ALA A 126 -18.99 -4.20 3.64
CA ALA A 126 -20.37 -4.63 3.80
C ALA A 126 -21.18 -3.62 4.63
N VAL A 127 -20.55 -3.01 5.64
CA VAL A 127 -21.15 -1.92 6.42
C VAL A 127 -21.27 -0.66 5.56
N GLU A 128 -20.25 -0.30 4.76
CA GLU A 128 -20.29 0.86 3.87
C GLU A 128 -21.38 0.74 2.79
N LYS A 129 -21.68 -0.48 2.34
CA LYS A 129 -22.70 -0.78 1.32
C LYS A 129 -24.08 -1.09 1.90
N ASP A 130 -24.30 -0.85 3.20
CA ASP A 130 -25.55 -1.14 3.90
C ASP A 130 -26.02 -2.61 3.81
N LEU A 131 -25.08 -3.55 3.57
CA LEU A 131 -25.35 -4.99 3.60
C LEU A 131 -25.32 -5.54 5.03
N VAL A 132 -24.49 -4.94 5.89
CA VAL A 132 -24.39 -5.24 7.32
C VAL A 132 -24.80 -4.00 8.11
N ASN A 133 -25.82 -4.14 8.94
CA ASN A 133 -26.31 -3.08 9.80
C ASN A 133 -25.49 -3.01 11.09
N LYS A 134 -24.96 -1.84 11.40
CA LYS A 134 -24.25 -1.56 12.64
C LYS A 134 -25.14 -0.76 13.60
N SER A 135 -25.58 -1.40 14.69
CA SER A 135 -26.35 -0.77 15.77
C SER A 135 -25.47 -0.62 17.01
N GLY A 136 -24.78 0.52 17.10
CA GLY A 136 -23.81 0.77 18.17
C GLY A 136 -22.59 -0.15 18.05
N ALA A 137 -22.46 -1.07 19.01
CA ALA A 137 -21.41 -2.09 19.01
C ALA A 137 -21.81 -3.40 18.32
N TRP A 138 -23.08 -3.57 17.93
CA TRP A 138 -23.60 -4.80 17.34
C TRP A 138 -23.60 -4.74 15.81
N TYR A 139 -23.21 -5.85 15.18
CA TYR A 139 -23.29 -6.06 13.73
C TYR A 139 -24.38 -7.09 13.42
N SER A 140 -25.24 -6.78 12.45
CA SER A 140 -26.35 -7.62 12.01
C SER A 140 -26.33 -7.78 10.49
N TYR A 141 -26.53 -9.00 10.00
CA TYR A 141 -26.66 -9.31 8.58
C TYR A 141 -28.11 -9.70 8.32
N GLY A 142 -28.85 -8.86 7.60
CA GLY A 142 -30.30 -9.00 7.50
C GLY A 142 -30.97 -9.00 8.88
N ASN A 143 -31.61 -10.13 9.23
CA ASN A 143 -32.27 -10.32 10.52
C ASN A 143 -31.41 -11.05 11.57
N GLU A 144 -30.24 -11.55 11.18
CA GLU A 144 -29.35 -12.31 12.06
C GLU A 144 -28.31 -11.39 12.72
N ARG A 145 -28.05 -11.62 14.01
CA ARG A 145 -26.99 -10.90 14.73
C ARG A 145 -25.67 -11.65 14.58
N ILE A 146 -24.73 -11.03 13.89
CA ILE A 146 -23.40 -11.56 13.56
C ILE A 146 -22.51 -11.57 14.80
N GLY A 147 -22.58 -10.50 15.61
CA GLY A 147 -21.79 -10.40 16.83
C GLY A 147 -21.66 -8.99 17.40
N GLN A 148 -21.16 -8.91 18.63
CA GLN A 148 -20.82 -7.66 19.30
C GLN A 148 -19.34 -7.33 19.09
N GLY A 149 -19.04 -6.20 18.46
CA GLY A 149 -17.68 -5.76 18.18
C GLY A 149 -17.12 -6.30 16.86
N ARG A 150 -16.11 -5.59 16.34
CA ARG A 150 -15.51 -5.87 15.03
C ARG A 150 -14.85 -7.24 14.97
N GLU A 151 -14.13 -7.65 16.00
CA GLU A 151 -13.40 -8.93 16.00
C GLU A 151 -14.34 -10.15 16.02
N ASN A 152 -15.42 -10.10 16.81
CA ASN A 152 -16.41 -11.18 16.80
C ASN A 152 -17.13 -11.28 15.45
N ALA A 153 -17.46 -10.14 14.83
CA ALA A 153 -18.05 -10.14 13.49
C ALA A 153 -17.08 -10.70 12.45
N LYS A 154 -15.78 -10.37 12.52
CA LYS A 154 -14.74 -10.95 11.66
C LYS A 154 -14.63 -12.46 11.82
N GLN A 155 -14.72 -12.96 13.05
CA GLN A 155 -14.67 -14.39 13.32
C GLN A 155 -15.88 -15.11 12.73
N TRP A 156 -17.09 -14.55 12.87
CA TRP A 156 -18.28 -15.11 12.23
C TRP A 156 -18.13 -15.23 10.70
N PHE A 157 -17.56 -14.21 10.04
CA PHE A 157 -17.26 -14.26 8.60
C PHE A 157 -16.17 -15.28 8.25
N ALA A 158 -15.23 -15.55 9.16
CA ALA A 158 -14.20 -16.57 8.95
C ALA A 158 -14.75 -17.99 9.11
N ASP A 159 -15.70 -18.18 10.02
CA ASP A 159 -16.32 -19.47 10.32
C ASP A 159 -17.36 -19.88 9.26
N HIS A 160 -17.89 -18.93 8.48
CA HIS A 160 -18.93 -19.14 7.46
C HIS A 160 -18.43 -18.90 6.02
N GLU A 161 -17.21 -19.36 5.70
CA GLU A 161 -16.59 -19.22 4.37
C GLU A 161 -17.32 -19.96 3.24
#